data_AF-A0A2N2WTW5-F1
#
_entry.id   AF-A0A2N2WTW5-F1
#
_cell.length_a   1.000
_cell.length_b   1.000
_cell.length_c   1.000
_cell.angle_alpha   90.00
_cell.angle_beta   90.00
_cell.angle_gamma   90.00
#
_symmetry.space_group_name_H-M   'P 1'
#
loop_
_entity.id
_entity.type
_entity.pdbx_description
1 polymer ?
#
loop_
_entity_poly.entity_id
_entity_poly.type
_entity_poly.pdbx_seq_one_letter_code
_entity_poly.pdbx_strand_id
1 'polypeptide(L)'
;MKRVLILLVVSIFSLSLLGQSSEEKAGLILTLVKRGGSLPALYTKYYKVKAWSAKQSMPIPKGYETWTLSNFQAAMDVSTKKPIDWGVNGDRFVVVNVVPDLNNRPNRVTDDMAGTNHSLTFTLELYEYDGRFVKTISKWGYLLGSGYQGVVYVQQGIYPTFLSSVVVEKGGSLTYQVYNPTETRLSNLVDEADLKRAFRDLKVDLPDNIPLQLSCTFPPKPVFDAAKTAVLEKMKQESPFLQAKFYQKGVYDAGKMDFPKPNQRWSFWNMFIASEITNRCPIDWGPNGDRYLQFDAEFEGNRNYSALEDDLYSTGKRFLFPLRLYESDGRFVKTVSSFGNFFGFGEGSFVFMQDAKNEIASLFTKLPVEIDKPFSYKVDRRTVTKISELLTFKPIL
;
A
#
# COMPACT_ATOMS: atom_id res chain seq x y z
N MET A 1 -3.54 22.03 -76.21
CA MET A 1 -3.49 20.65 -75.67
C MET A 1 -3.07 20.73 -74.22
N LYS A 2 -3.99 20.37 -73.32
CA LYS A 2 -3.91 20.56 -71.87
C LYS A 2 -3.80 19.17 -71.22
N ARG A 3 -3.06 19.10 -70.10
CA ARG A 3 -3.06 18.05 -69.05
C ARG A 3 -2.20 16.81 -69.30
N VAL A 4 -0.90 16.92 -69.03
CA VAL A 4 -0.11 15.82 -68.44
C VAL A 4 0.96 16.43 -67.54
N LEU A 5 0.58 17.00 -66.39
CA LEU A 5 1.55 17.28 -65.31
C LEU A 5 0.89 17.61 -63.95
N ILE A 6 -0.03 16.76 -63.46
CA ILE A 6 -0.35 16.68 -62.02
C ILE A 6 -0.77 15.23 -61.77
N LEU A 7 0.18 14.34 -61.50
CA LEU A 7 -0.12 13.00 -60.97
C LEU A 7 1.09 12.36 -60.25
N LEU A 8 2.01 13.18 -59.74
CA LEU A 8 3.17 12.69 -58.98
C LEU A 8 3.44 13.46 -57.67
N VAL A 9 2.47 14.26 -57.20
CA VAL A 9 2.60 15.02 -55.93
C VAL A 9 1.52 14.64 -54.91
N VAL A 10 0.53 13.82 -55.28
CA VAL A 10 -0.55 13.40 -54.34
C VAL A 10 -0.23 12.06 -53.63
N SER A 11 0.81 11.34 -54.04
CA SER A 11 1.22 10.06 -53.44
C SER A 11 2.27 10.18 -52.33
N ILE A 12 2.76 11.39 -52.02
CA ILE A 12 3.77 11.60 -50.94
C ILE A 12 3.14 12.21 -49.68
N PHE A 13 1.92 12.74 -49.74
CA PHE A 13 1.23 13.33 -48.57
C PHE A 13 0.19 12.41 -47.91
N SER A 14 -0.05 11.19 -48.41
CA SER A 14 -0.97 10.22 -47.81
C SER A 14 -0.30 9.14 -46.96
N LEU A 15 1.04 9.15 -46.84
CA LEU A 15 1.81 8.17 -46.07
C LEU A 15 2.23 8.64 -44.66
N SER A 16 1.89 9.88 -44.25
CA SER A 16 2.26 10.43 -42.94
C SER A 16 1.14 10.46 -41.89
N LEU A 17 -0.12 10.17 -42.25
CA LEU A 17 -1.28 10.27 -41.33
C LEU A 17 -1.61 8.97 -40.57
N LEU A 18 -1.24 7.80 -41.11
CA LEU A 18 -1.49 6.51 -40.44
C LEU A 18 -0.56 6.27 -39.25
N GLY A 19 0.66 6.81 -39.28
CA GLY A 19 1.64 6.69 -38.18
C GLY A 19 1.33 7.59 -36.98
N GLN A 20 0.92 8.85 -37.21
CA GLN A 20 0.66 9.83 -36.15
C GLN A 20 -0.50 9.39 -35.23
N SER A 21 -1.59 8.87 -35.79
CA SER A 21 -2.75 8.42 -34.99
C SER A 21 -2.46 7.19 -34.12
N SER A 22 -1.48 6.37 -34.51
CA SER A 22 -1.06 5.19 -33.74
C SER A 22 -0.14 5.58 -32.57
N GLU A 23 0.80 6.50 -32.81
CA GLU A 23 1.69 7.01 -31.75
C GLU A 23 0.93 7.86 -30.71
N GLU A 24 -0.03 8.68 -31.14
CA GLU A 24 -0.91 9.41 -30.20
C GLU A 24 -1.67 8.45 -29.29
N LYS A 25 -2.25 7.39 -29.84
CA LYS A 25 -2.94 6.36 -29.05
C LYS A 25 -1.99 5.63 -28.10
N ALA A 26 -0.76 5.35 -28.51
CA ALA A 26 0.26 4.77 -27.64
C ALA A 26 0.59 5.70 -26.47
N GLY A 27 0.73 7.00 -26.73
CA GLY A 27 0.95 8.03 -25.71
C GLY A 27 -0.21 8.12 -24.72
N LEU A 28 -1.45 8.05 -25.20
CA LEU A 28 -2.65 8.03 -24.35
C LEU A 28 -2.71 6.77 -23.51
N ILE A 29 -2.44 5.58 -24.08
CA ILE A 29 -2.38 4.32 -23.33
C ILE A 29 -1.34 4.41 -22.22
N LEU A 30 -0.11 4.82 -22.52
CA LEU A 30 0.96 4.92 -21.54
C LEU A 30 0.61 5.89 -20.40
N THR A 31 0.04 7.04 -20.76
CA THR A 31 -0.41 8.05 -19.80
C THR A 31 -1.51 7.51 -18.90
N LEU A 32 -2.47 6.80 -19.49
CA LEU A 32 -3.58 6.20 -18.77
C LEU A 32 -3.12 5.09 -17.83
N VAL A 33 -2.22 4.21 -18.24
CA VAL A 33 -1.62 3.19 -17.35
C VAL A 33 -0.93 3.85 -16.15
N LYS A 34 -0.17 4.92 -16.39
CA LYS A 34 0.54 5.64 -15.31
C LYS A 34 -0.39 6.33 -14.32
N ARG A 35 -1.59 6.73 -14.74
CA ARG A 35 -2.55 7.51 -13.95
C ARG A 35 -3.79 6.74 -13.49
N GLY A 36 -4.03 5.55 -14.03
CA GLY A 36 -5.25 4.77 -13.79
C GLY A 36 -5.27 4.04 -12.45
N GLY A 37 -4.12 3.86 -11.81
CA GLY A 37 -4.04 3.28 -10.47
C GLY A 37 -4.42 1.79 -10.37
N SER A 38 -4.72 1.11 -11.48
CA SER A 38 -5.17 -0.29 -11.50
C SER A 38 -4.10 -1.28 -11.03
N LEU A 39 -2.81 -0.94 -11.19
CA LEU A 39 -1.69 -1.78 -10.76
C LEU A 39 -0.91 -1.10 -9.62
N PRO A 40 -1.10 -1.55 -8.36
CA PRO A 40 -0.46 -0.96 -7.17
C PRO A 40 1.05 -0.81 -7.25
N ALA A 41 1.74 -1.76 -7.88
CA ALA A 41 3.19 -1.75 -8.00
C ALA A 41 3.73 -0.49 -8.70
N LEU A 42 2.95 0.15 -9.58
CA LEU A 42 3.38 1.32 -10.36
C LEU A 42 3.46 2.60 -9.54
N TYR A 43 2.78 2.66 -8.41
CA TYR A 43 2.76 3.83 -7.52
C TYR A 43 3.17 3.47 -6.10
N THR A 44 3.84 2.34 -5.90
CA THR A 44 4.30 1.90 -4.58
C THR A 44 5.81 2.08 -4.42
N LYS A 45 6.24 2.73 -3.34
CA LYS A 45 7.62 2.88 -2.87
C LYS A 45 8.01 1.64 -2.06
N TYR A 46 8.96 0.86 -2.58
CA TYR A 46 9.53 -0.29 -1.88
C TYR A 46 10.90 0.05 -1.32
N TYR A 47 10.97 0.17 0.01
CA TYR A 47 12.22 0.42 0.74
C TYR A 47 13.01 -0.88 0.96
N LYS A 48 14.23 -0.76 1.49
CA LYS A 48 15.16 -1.87 1.75
C LYS A 48 14.53 -3.12 2.36
N VAL A 49 13.62 -2.97 3.33
CA VAL A 49 12.97 -4.10 4.04
C VAL A 49 11.80 -4.72 3.27
N LYS A 50 11.47 -4.18 2.10
CA LYS A 50 10.35 -4.59 1.25
C LYS A 50 10.78 -5.04 -0.15
N ALA A 51 12.07 -4.94 -0.48
CA ALA A 51 12.62 -5.45 -1.72
C ALA A 51 13.61 -6.58 -1.44
N TRP A 52 13.33 -7.77 -1.96
CA TRP A 52 14.09 -8.98 -1.67
C TRP A 52 14.42 -9.74 -2.94
N SER A 53 15.69 -10.13 -3.12
CA SER A 53 16.00 -11.19 -4.07
C SER A 53 15.52 -12.51 -3.50
N ALA A 54 14.74 -13.28 -4.27
CA ALA A 54 14.07 -14.47 -3.78
C ALA A 54 14.21 -15.64 -4.76
N LYS A 55 14.34 -16.87 -4.23
CA LYS A 55 14.19 -18.08 -5.04
C LYS A 55 12.71 -18.38 -5.20
N GLN A 56 12.31 -18.72 -6.42
CA GLN A 56 10.94 -19.12 -6.72
C GLN A 56 10.88 -20.65 -6.76
N SER A 57 9.82 -21.26 -6.22
CA SER A 57 9.59 -22.71 -6.36
C SER A 57 9.39 -23.14 -7.82
N MET A 58 8.94 -22.21 -8.67
CA MET A 58 8.86 -22.35 -10.12
C MET A 58 8.97 -20.97 -10.79
N PRO A 59 9.49 -20.86 -12.03
CA PRO A 59 9.80 -19.56 -12.66
C PRO A 59 8.60 -18.68 -13.02
N ILE A 60 7.45 -19.29 -13.35
CA ILE A 60 6.20 -18.59 -13.66
C ILE A 60 5.07 -19.45 -13.07
N PRO A 61 4.38 -19.00 -12.01
CA PRO A 61 3.26 -19.73 -11.43
C PRO A 61 2.03 -19.66 -12.34
N LYS A 62 1.18 -20.70 -12.33
CA LYS A 62 -0.15 -20.62 -12.96
C LYS A 62 -1.15 -19.95 -12.01
N GLY A 63 -2.26 -19.48 -12.59
CA GLY A 63 -3.40 -19.00 -11.81
C GLY A 63 -3.90 -20.09 -10.85
N TYR A 64 -4.18 -19.67 -9.62
CA TYR A 64 -4.60 -20.48 -8.47
C TYR A 64 -3.58 -21.51 -7.96
N GLU A 65 -2.35 -21.47 -8.46
CA GLU A 65 -1.28 -22.38 -8.02
C GLU A 65 -0.63 -21.90 -6.72
N THR A 66 -0.17 -22.84 -5.91
CA THR A 66 0.61 -22.53 -4.71
C THR A 66 2.04 -22.23 -5.12
N TRP A 67 2.50 -21.03 -4.78
CA TRP A 67 3.83 -20.55 -5.12
C TRP A 67 4.62 -20.21 -3.86
N THR A 68 5.87 -20.65 -3.81
CA THR A 68 6.75 -20.39 -2.67
C THR A 68 7.93 -19.54 -3.10
N LEU A 69 8.07 -18.39 -2.44
CA LEU A 69 9.26 -17.55 -2.49
C LEU A 69 10.11 -17.89 -1.27
N SER A 70 11.41 -18.11 -1.45
CA SER A 70 12.29 -18.58 -0.37
C SER A 70 13.67 -17.96 -0.44
N ASN A 71 14.41 -18.09 0.67
CA ASN A 71 15.77 -17.60 0.80
C ASN A 71 15.85 -16.10 0.45
N PHE A 72 15.05 -15.28 1.13
CA PHE A 72 15.03 -13.84 0.92
C PHE A 72 16.42 -13.23 1.21
N GLN A 73 17.01 -12.61 0.20
CA GLN A 73 18.31 -11.95 0.26
C GLN A 73 18.18 -10.47 -0.09
N ALA A 74 19.24 -9.70 0.19
CA ALA A 74 19.28 -8.29 -0.19
C ALA A 74 18.98 -8.15 -1.69
N ALA A 75 18.00 -7.29 -2.04
CA ALA A 75 17.63 -7.10 -3.43
C ALA A 75 18.84 -6.67 -4.27
N MET A 76 18.99 -7.33 -5.41
CA MET A 76 20.07 -7.08 -6.34
C MET A 76 19.76 -5.87 -7.22
N ASP A 77 20.76 -5.07 -7.49
CA ASP A 77 20.80 -4.12 -8.58
C ASP A 77 21.42 -4.82 -9.81
N VAL A 78 20.59 -5.21 -10.78
CA VAL A 78 21.07 -5.93 -11.97
C VAL A 78 22.01 -5.09 -12.83
N SER A 79 21.94 -3.75 -12.78
CA SER A 79 22.83 -2.87 -13.55
C SER A 79 24.28 -2.97 -13.10
N THR A 80 24.51 -3.29 -11.82
CA THR A 80 25.85 -3.42 -11.22
C THR A 80 26.18 -4.83 -10.76
N LYS A 81 25.20 -5.74 -10.77
CA LYS A 81 25.27 -7.11 -10.23
C LYS A 81 25.69 -7.16 -8.75
N LYS A 82 25.33 -6.12 -7.99
CA LYS A 82 25.60 -5.98 -6.54
C LYS A 82 24.28 -5.74 -5.81
N PRO A 83 24.24 -5.84 -4.47
CA PRO A 83 23.07 -5.38 -3.71
C PRO A 83 22.74 -3.92 -4.02
N ILE A 84 21.46 -3.57 -4.02
CA ILE A 84 21.01 -2.18 -4.16
C ILE A 84 21.67 -1.32 -3.08
N ASP A 85 22.26 -0.20 -3.50
CA ASP A 85 22.73 0.84 -2.60
C ASP A 85 21.52 1.69 -2.16
N TRP A 86 21.04 1.40 -0.95
CA TRP A 86 19.91 2.07 -0.33
C TRP A 86 20.24 3.45 0.24
N GLY A 87 21.43 3.99 -0.03
CA GLY A 87 21.91 5.24 0.53
C GLY A 87 22.50 5.06 1.93
N VAL A 88 23.17 6.10 2.43
CA VAL A 88 23.87 6.08 3.73
C VAL A 88 22.93 5.74 4.88
N ASN A 89 21.69 6.25 4.82
CA ASN A 89 20.66 6.04 5.84
C ASN A 89 19.76 4.82 5.54
N GLY A 90 19.92 4.17 4.38
CA GLY A 90 19.06 3.06 3.96
C GLY A 90 17.62 3.46 3.61
N ASP A 91 17.40 4.74 3.27
CA ASP A 91 16.12 5.42 3.08
C ASP A 91 15.73 5.64 1.61
N ARG A 92 16.55 5.18 0.67
CA ARG A 92 16.15 5.10 -0.74
C ARG A 92 15.02 4.10 -0.93
N PHE A 93 14.25 4.28 -1.99
CA PHE A 93 13.18 3.37 -2.36
C PHE A 93 13.21 3.07 -3.85
N VAL A 94 12.69 1.90 -4.22
CA VAL A 94 12.46 1.52 -5.61
C VAL A 94 10.99 1.64 -5.99
N VAL A 95 10.74 1.95 -7.25
CA VAL A 95 9.41 2.00 -7.86
C VAL A 95 9.43 1.21 -9.16
N VAL A 96 8.36 0.45 -9.41
CA VAL A 96 8.14 -0.13 -10.74
C VAL A 96 7.55 0.96 -11.62
N ASN A 97 8.13 1.19 -12.79
CA ASN A 97 7.58 2.13 -13.75
C ASN A 97 7.26 1.39 -15.05
N VAL A 98 6.43 1.98 -15.90
CA VAL A 98 5.98 1.41 -17.17
C VAL A 98 6.46 2.29 -18.32
N VAL A 99 6.96 1.65 -19.37
CA VAL A 99 7.50 2.30 -20.56
C VAL A 99 7.09 1.54 -21.82
N PRO A 100 7.09 2.17 -23.01
CA PRO A 100 6.93 1.46 -24.27
C PRO A 100 7.99 0.36 -24.42
N ASP A 101 7.57 -0.82 -24.87
CA ASP A 101 8.48 -1.89 -25.26
C ASP A 101 8.71 -1.86 -26.76
N LEU A 102 9.94 -1.49 -27.15
CA LEU A 102 10.39 -1.41 -28.54
C LEU A 102 11.09 -2.69 -29.03
N ASN A 103 11.27 -3.68 -28.15
CA ASN A 103 12.14 -4.84 -28.44
C ASN A 103 11.44 -6.19 -28.36
N ASN A 104 10.10 -6.22 -28.31
CA ASN A 104 9.30 -7.45 -28.23
C ASN A 104 9.79 -8.39 -27.11
N ARG A 105 10.01 -7.84 -25.91
CA ARG A 105 10.52 -8.56 -24.74
C ARG A 105 9.56 -9.69 -24.33
N PRO A 106 10.07 -10.76 -23.71
CA PRO A 106 9.23 -11.81 -23.16
C PRO A 106 8.34 -11.25 -22.05
N ASN A 107 7.10 -11.73 -21.98
CA ASN A 107 6.11 -11.33 -20.98
C ASN A 107 5.84 -9.81 -20.94
N ARG A 108 6.02 -9.12 -22.08
CA ARG A 108 5.58 -7.73 -22.25
C ARG A 108 4.05 -7.64 -22.15
N VAL A 109 3.57 -6.47 -21.81
CA VAL A 109 2.14 -6.15 -21.85
C VAL A 109 1.77 -5.88 -23.30
N THR A 110 0.83 -6.65 -23.85
CA THR A 110 0.31 -6.44 -25.19
C THR A 110 -1.05 -5.77 -25.12
N ASP A 111 -1.31 -4.84 -26.05
CA ASP A 111 -2.63 -4.27 -26.23
C ASP A 111 -3.63 -5.31 -26.75
N ASP A 112 -4.50 -5.75 -25.84
CA ASP A 112 -5.60 -6.68 -26.11
C ASP A 112 -6.97 -6.00 -26.14
N MET A 113 -7.01 -4.66 -26.16
CA MET A 113 -8.25 -3.87 -26.06
C MET A 113 -8.47 -2.96 -27.26
N ALA A 114 -7.41 -2.30 -27.71
CA ALA A 114 -7.46 -1.21 -28.69
C ALA A 114 -6.86 -1.58 -30.06
N GLY A 115 -6.19 -2.73 -30.17
CA GLY A 115 -5.64 -3.23 -31.43
C GLY A 115 -4.53 -2.35 -32.01
N THR A 116 -3.82 -1.59 -31.18
CA THR A 116 -2.77 -0.66 -31.61
C THR A 116 -1.44 -1.35 -31.95
N ASN A 117 -1.30 -2.64 -31.62
CA ASN A 117 -0.06 -3.43 -31.70
C ASN A 117 1.11 -2.88 -30.85
N HIS A 118 0.88 -1.86 -30.02
CA HIS A 118 1.88 -1.37 -29.09
C HIS A 118 1.99 -2.28 -27.88
N SER A 119 3.20 -2.36 -27.34
CA SER A 119 3.48 -3.12 -26.13
C SER A 119 4.19 -2.27 -25.10
N LEU A 120 4.06 -2.66 -23.83
CA LEU A 120 4.70 -2.00 -22.70
C LEU A 120 5.60 -3.00 -21.96
N THR A 121 6.63 -2.48 -21.30
CA THR A 121 7.47 -3.24 -20.35
C THR A 121 7.65 -2.44 -19.07
N PHE A 122 8.17 -3.11 -18.04
CA PHE A 122 8.34 -2.53 -16.72
C PHE A 122 9.82 -2.27 -16.41
N THR A 123 10.11 -1.08 -15.89
CA THR A 123 11.43 -0.71 -15.34
C THR A 123 11.41 -0.78 -13.82
N LEU A 124 12.59 -0.91 -13.21
CA LEU A 124 12.76 -0.73 -11.77
C LEU A 124 13.71 0.44 -11.55
N GLU A 125 13.21 1.47 -10.87
CA GLU A 125 13.87 2.76 -10.72
C GLU A 125 14.12 3.04 -9.24
N LEU A 126 15.29 3.61 -8.92
CA LEU A 126 15.73 3.95 -7.57
C LEU A 126 15.65 5.45 -7.37
N TYR A 127 15.12 5.85 -6.22
CA TYR A 127 14.93 7.24 -5.83
C TYR A 127 15.51 7.49 -4.44
N GLU A 128 15.95 8.72 -4.21
CA GLU A 128 16.23 9.24 -2.87
C GLU A 128 14.92 9.39 -2.07
N TYR A 129 15.02 9.51 -0.75
CA TYR A 129 13.87 9.69 0.14
C TYR A 129 12.96 10.87 -0.25
N ASP A 130 13.55 11.98 -0.72
CA ASP A 130 12.87 13.18 -1.18
C ASP A 130 12.18 13.03 -2.56
N GLY A 131 12.31 11.86 -3.20
CA GLY A 131 11.74 11.58 -4.51
C GLY A 131 12.64 11.95 -5.68
N ARG A 132 13.88 12.41 -5.46
CA ARG A 132 14.84 12.65 -6.54
C ARG A 132 15.27 11.33 -7.17
N PHE A 133 15.17 11.24 -8.49
CA PHE A 133 15.64 10.06 -9.25
C PHE A 133 17.15 9.86 -9.07
N VAL A 134 17.54 8.63 -8.76
CA VAL A 134 18.95 8.21 -8.65
C VAL A 134 19.38 7.51 -9.93
N LYS A 135 18.71 6.40 -10.28
CA LYS A 135 19.02 5.61 -11.48
C LYS A 135 17.95 4.56 -11.79
N THR A 136 17.97 4.07 -13.02
CA THR A 136 17.26 2.85 -13.42
C THR A 136 18.11 1.62 -13.07
N ILE A 137 17.63 0.79 -12.14
CA ILE A 137 18.24 -0.50 -11.77
C ILE A 137 18.04 -1.52 -12.90
N SER A 138 16.80 -1.63 -13.40
CA SER A 138 16.43 -2.56 -14.45
C SER A 138 15.67 -1.85 -15.55
N LYS A 139 16.18 -1.97 -16.79
CA LYS A 139 15.63 -1.27 -17.97
C LYS A 139 14.41 -1.95 -18.59
N TRP A 140 14.14 -3.18 -18.21
CA TRP A 140 12.97 -3.96 -18.65
C TRP A 140 12.80 -5.17 -17.74
N GLY A 141 11.59 -5.70 -17.69
CA GLY A 141 11.22 -6.84 -16.87
C GLY A 141 9.73 -7.09 -16.96
N TYR A 142 9.26 -8.05 -16.15
CA TYR A 142 7.85 -8.42 -16.07
C TYR A 142 7.45 -8.71 -14.63
N LEU A 143 6.15 -8.58 -14.37
CA LEU A 143 5.56 -8.75 -13.06
C LEU A 143 4.86 -10.11 -12.98
N LEU A 144 5.13 -10.83 -11.90
CA LEU A 144 4.54 -12.13 -11.58
C LEU A 144 3.82 -12.07 -10.24
N GLY A 145 2.71 -12.81 -10.15
CA GLY A 145 2.03 -13.07 -8.88
C GLY A 145 1.55 -11.81 -8.17
N SER A 146 1.14 -10.78 -8.93
CA SER A 146 0.66 -9.51 -8.37
C SER A 146 -0.55 -9.74 -7.48
N GLY A 147 -0.49 -9.27 -6.23
CA GLY A 147 -1.58 -9.42 -5.28
C GLY A 147 -1.25 -8.97 -3.86
N TYR A 148 -2.01 -9.48 -2.90
CA TYR A 148 -1.96 -9.07 -1.49
C TYR A 148 -0.60 -9.24 -0.83
N GLN A 149 0.15 -10.27 -1.23
CA GLN A 149 1.46 -10.58 -0.65
C GLN A 149 2.57 -9.66 -1.18
N GLY A 150 2.36 -9.05 -2.34
CA GLY A 150 3.36 -8.29 -3.08
C GLY A 150 3.33 -8.65 -4.55
N VAL A 151 4.42 -8.33 -5.23
CA VAL A 151 4.64 -8.68 -6.64
C VAL A 151 6.08 -9.09 -6.83
N VAL A 152 6.34 -10.04 -7.71
CA VAL A 152 7.70 -10.37 -8.12
C VAL A 152 8.00 -9.65 -9.43
N TYR A 153 8.94 -8.71 -9.38
CA TYR A 153 9.52 -8.11 -10.58
C TYR A 153 10.74 -8.93 -11.02
N VAL A 154 10.69 -9.51 -12.22
CA VAL A 154 11.82 -10.25 -12.79
C VAL A 154 12.69 -9.30 -13.60
N GLN A 155 13.80 -8.88 -13.00
CA GLN A 155 14.73 -7.93 -13.63
C GLN A 155 15.41 -8.57 -14.84
N GLN A 156 15.26 -7.92 -16.00
CA GLN A 156 15.83 -8.36 -17.27
C GLN A 156 15.58 -9.85 -17.59
N GLY A 157 14.43 -10.37 -17.15
CA GLY A 157 13.99 -11.75 -17.40
C GLY A 157 14.76 -12.84 -16.66
N ILE A 158 15.69 -12.49 -15.75
CA ILE A 158 16.55 -13.46 -15.08
C ILE A 158 16.43 -13.37 -13.56
N TYR A 159 16.40 -12.15 -13.01
CA TYR A 159 16.62 -11.97 -11.58
C TYR A 159 15.34 -11.57 -10.84
N PRO A 160 14.69 -12.50 -10.12
CA PRO A 160 13.51 -12.18 -9.34
C PRO A 160 13.79 -11.26 -8.16
N THR A 161 12.99 -10.22 -8.06
CA THR A 161 12.94 -9.32 -6.92
C THR A 161 11.50 -9.27 -6.42
N PHE A 162 11.29 -9.85 -5.25
CA PHE A 162 10.04 -9.77 -4.55
C PHE A 162 9.91 -8.39 -3.90
N LEU A 163 8.95 -7.63 -4.40
CA LEU A 163 8.51 -6.36 -3.87
C LEU A 163 7.34 -6.67 -2.94
N SER A 164 7.68 -6.88 -1.67
CA SER A 164 6.80 -7.44 -0.66
C SER A 164 5.83 -6.39 -0.13
N SER A 165 4.57 -6.80 0.00
CA SER A 165 3.55 -6.04 0.73
C SER A 165 3.36 -6.55 2.16
N VAL A 166 3.97 -7.69 2.51
CA VAL A 166 3.93 -8.31 3.84
C VAL A 166 5.27 -8.19 4.55
N VAL A 167 5.35 -8.65 5.79
CA VAL A 167 6.63 -8.78 6.50
C VAL A 167 7.23 -10.13 6.12
N VAL A 168 8.47 -10.11 5.65
CA VAL A 168 9.29 -11.30 5.42
C VAL A 168 10.67 -11.07 6.01
N GLU A 169 11.33 -12.16 6.39
CA GLU A 169 12.64 -12.11 7.03
C GLU A 169 13.72 -12.67 6.10
N LYS A 170 14.94 -12.15 6.25
CA LYS A 170 16.11 -12.64 5.51
C LYS A 170 16.28 -14.15 5.71
N GLY A 171 16.47 -14.89 4.62
CA GLY A 171 16.59 -16.34 4.61
C GLY A 171 15.26 -17.09 4.75
N GLY A 172 14.17 -16.40 5.10
CA GLY A 172 12.85 -17.00 5.27
C GLY A 172 12.17 -17.38 3.95
N SER A 173 10.90 -17.77 4.06
CA SER A 173 10.05 -18.14 2.94
C SER A 173 8.61 -17.65 3.11
N LEU A 174 7.92 -17.46 1.99
CA LEU A 174 6.52 -17.11 1.91
C LEU A 174 5.85 -18.02 0.89
N THR A 175 4.83 -18.75 1.32
CA THR A 175 4.00 -19.60 0.46
C THR A 175 2.60 -19.02 0.36
N TYR A 176 2.11 -18.82 -0.86
CA TYR A 176 0.79 -18.24 -1.10
C TYR A 176 0.20 -18.74 -2.42
N GLN A 177 -1.12 -18.58 -2.55
CA GLN A 177 -1.84 -18.89 -3.78
C GLN A 177 -1.77 -17.69 -4.73
N VAL A 178 -1.36 -17.93 -5.98
CA VAL A 178 -1.23 -16.88 -7.00
C VAL A 178 -2.54 -16.72 -7.73
N TYR A 179 -3.08 -15.49 -7.78
CA TYR A 179 -4.30 -15.21 -8.54
C TYR A 179 -3.98 -14.68 -9.95
N ASN A 180 -3.09 -13.68 -10.03
CA ASN A 180 -2.64 -13.11 -11.28
C ASN A 180 -1.22 -13.62 -11.61
N PRO A 181 -1.07 -14.56 -12.58
CA PRO A 181 0.21 -15.22 -12.81
C PRO A 181 1.26 -14.29 -13.41
N THR A 182 0.91 -13.53 -14.45
CA THR A 182 1.80 -12.60 -15.14
C THR A 182 0.99 -11.44 -15.71
N GLU A 183 1.52 -10.21 -15.56
CA GLU A 183 0.89 -9.01 -16.15
C GLU A 183 1.30 -8.85 -17.61
N THR A 184 0.53 -9.48 -18.52
CA THR A 184 0.79 -9.43 -19.98
C THR A 184 -0.31 -8.75 -20.78
N ARG A 185 -1.41 -8.34 -20.16
CA ARG A 185 -2.59 -7.79 -20.85
C ARG A 185 -2.81 -6.33 -20.45
N LEU A 186 -3.08 -5.47 -21.42
CA LEU A 186 -3.40 -4.07 -21.15
C LEU A 186 -4.67 -3.94 -20.31
N SER A 187 -5.62 -4.85 -20.50
CA SER A 187 -6.85 -4.92 -19.70
C SER A 187 -6.63 -5.11 -18.20
N ASN A 188 -5.44 -5.55 -17.76
CA ASN A 188 -5.11 -5.65 -16.34
C ASN A 188 -4.64 -4.31 -15.75
N LEU A 189 -4.29 -3.35 -16.61
CA LEU A 189 -3.66 -2.09 -16.22
C LEU A 189 -4.57 -0.87 -16.38
N VAL A 190 -5.64 -1.01 -17.16
CA VAL A 190 -6.51 0.09 -17.59
C VAL A 190 -7.96 -0.40 -17.70
N ASP A 191 -8.90 0.44 -17.26
CA ASP A 191 -10.34 0.22 -17.49
C ASP A 191 -10.75 0.52 -18.94
N GLU A 192 -11.59 -0.33 -19.52
CA GLU A 192 -12.01 -0.20 -20.91
C GLU A 192 -12.81 1.08 -21.19
N ALA A 193 -13.63 1.54 -20.24
CA ALA A 193 -14.40 2.76 -20.40
C ALA A 193 -13.47 3.99 -20.41
N ASP A 194 -12.45 4.00 -19.55
CA ASP A 194 -11.46 5.08 -19.50
C ASP A 194 -10.60 5.11 -20.76
N LEU A 195 -10.20 3.94 -21.29
CA LEU A 195 -9.47 3.85 -22.54
C LEU A 195 -10.30 4.38 -23.73
N LYS A 196 -11.57 3.97 -23.81
CA LYS A 196 -12.50 4.44 -24.86
C LYS A 196 -12.74 5.95 -24.75
N ARG A 197 -12.88 6.48 -23.54
CA ARG A 197 -13.03 7.92 -23.30
C ARG A 197 -11.77 8.67 -23.73
N ALA A 198 -10.59 8.20 -23.32
CA ALA A 198 -9.33 8.84 -23.65
C ALA A 198 -9.08 8.92 -25.16
N PHE A 199 -9.45 7.88 -25.90
CA PHE A 199 -9.37 7.88 -27.36
C PHE A 199 -10.40 8.77 -28.05
N ARG A 200 -11.63 8.84 -27.52
CA ARG A 200 -12.67 9.72 -28.05
C ARG A 200 -12.29 11.18 -27.87
N ASP A 201 -11.76 11.51 -26.70
CA ASP A 201 -11.49 12.88 -26.30
C ASP A 201 -10.05 13.31 -26.64
N LEU A 202 -9.21 12.36 -27.10
CA LEU A 202 -7.79 12.51 -27.39
C LEU A 202 -6.99 13.10 -26.21
N LYS A 203 -7.41 12.79 -24.98
CA LYS A 203 -6.80 13.26 -23.73
C LYS A 203 -7.07 12.29 -22.59
N VAL A 204 -6.22 12.31 -21.56
CA VAL A 204 -6.45 11.56 -20.32
C VAL A 204 -6.95 12.51 -19.24
N ASP A 205 -8.25 12.46 -18.94
CA ASP A 205 -8.89 13.24 -17.86
C ASP A 205 -8.68 12.58 -16.47
N LEU A 206 -7.41 12.29 -16.16
CA LEU A 206 -6.98 11.85 -14.82
C LEU A 206 -5.87 12.78 -14.32
N PRO A 207 -5.83 13.09 -13.01
CA PRO A 207 -4.80 13.95 -12.44
C PRO A 207 -3.39 13.41 -12.75
N ASP A 208 -2.47 14.33 -13.03
CA ASP A 208 -1.08 14.02 -13.39
C ASP A 208 -0.33 13.26 -12.28
N ASN A 209 -0.75 13.43 -11.02
CA ASN A 209 -0.12 12.85 -9.85
C ASN A 209 -1.00 11.78 -9.21
N ILE A 210 -0.59 10.51 -9.34
CA ILE A 210 -0.80 9.55 -8.25
C ILE A 210 0.39 9.73 -7.30
N PRO A 211 0.19 10.21 -6.06
CA PRO A 211 1.28 10.28 -5.09
C PRO A 211 1.85 8.87 -4.88
N LEU A 212 3.17 8.73 -4.97
CA LEU A 212 3.83 7.46 -4.66
C LEU A 212 3.51 7.05 -3.21
N GLN A 213 2.86 5.90 -3.05
CA GLN A 213 2.39 5.33 -1.79
C GLN A 213 3.46 4.43 -1.19
N LEU A 214 3.57 4.32 0.13
CA LEU A 214 4.52 3.39 0.77
C LEU A 214 4.07 1.93 0.57
N SER A 215 4.99 0.98 0.34
CA SER A 215 4.66 -0.45 0.29
C SER A 215 4.25 -0.94 1.68
N CYS A 216 2.96 -0.85 1.97
CA CYS A 216 2.37 -1.32 3.21
C CYS A 216 1.13 -2.15 2.90
N THR A 217 0.92 -3.16 3.74
CA THR A 217 -0.24 -4.05 3.80
C THR A 217 -1.53 -3.34 3.44
N PHE A 218 -2.03 -3.65 2.24
CA PHE A 218 -3.35 -3.29 1.69
C PHE A 218 -4.50 -3.93 2.53
N PRO A 219 -5.78 -3.57 2.28
CA PRO A 219 -6.89 -3.48 3.24
C PRO A 219 -7.22 -4.80 3.93
N PRO A 220 -8.12 -4.82 4.94
CA PRO A 220 -8.56 -6.07 5.57
C PRO A 220 -8.80 -7.12 4.49
N LYS A 221 -8.19 -8.29 4.68
CA LYS A 221 -8.42 -9.46 3.84
C LYS A 221 -9.94 -9.54 3.61
N PRO A 222 -10.46 -9.53 2.37
CA PRO A 222 -11.88 -9.72 2.17
C PRO A 222 -12.25 -11.02 2.87
N VAL A 223 -13.05 -10.91 3.92
CA VAL A 223 -13.54 -12.10 4.58
C VAL A 223 -14.55 -12.65 3.58
N PHE A 224 -14.17 -13.68 2.81
CA PHE A 224 -15.03 -14.37 1.83
C PHE A 224 -16.17 -15.16 2.51
N ASP A 225 -16.71 -14.61 3.61
CA ASP A 225 -17.79 -15.13 4.41
C ASP A 225 -18.74 -13.96 4.68
N ALA A 226 -19.84 -13.93 3.92
CA ALA A 226 -20.83 -12.85 3.97
C ALA A 226 -21.38 -12.63 5.39
N ALA A 227 -21.48 -13.69 6.21
CA ALA A 227 -21.96 -13.58 7.59
C ALA A 227 -20.93 -12.84 8.46
N LYS A 228 -19.64 -13.15 8.30
CA LYS A 228 -18.57 -12.42 9.00
C LYS A 228 -18.48 -10.96 8.56
N THR A 229 -18.57 -10.70 7.26
CA THR A 229 -18.55 -9.33 6.72
C THR A 229 -19.73 -8.52 7.26
N ALA A 230 -20.95 -9.07 7.27
CA ALA A 230 -22.11 -8.40 7.83
C ALA A 230 -21.94 -8.04 9.31
N VAL A 231 -21.28 -8.90 10.11
CA VAL A 231 -20.97 -8.58 11.52
C VAL A 231 -19.98 -7.43 11.62
N LEU A 232 -18.88 -7.44 10.86
CA LEU A 232 -17.88 -6.37 10.90
C LEU A 232 -18.45 -5.03 10.41
N GLU A 233 -19.28 -5.04 9.36
CA GLU A 233 -19.99 -3.86 8.88
C GLU A 233 -20.95 -3.33 9.94
N LYS A 234 -21.74 -4.21 10.57
CA LYS A 234 -22.63 -3.85 11.68
C LYS A 234 -21.86 -3.23 12.85
N MET A 235 -20.74 -3.84 13.27
CA MET A 235 -19.86 -3.30 14.30
C MET A 235 -19.38 -1.89 13.96
N LYS A 236 -18.93 -1.68 12.72
CA LYS A 236 -18.45 -0.37 12.23
C LYS A 236 -19.58 0.67 12.16
N GLN A 237 -20.79 0.26 11.80
CA GLN A 237 -21.96 1.14 11.72
C GLN A 237 -22.54 1.53 13.09
N GLU A 238 -22.46 0.65 14.09
CA GLU A 238 -23.05 0.88 15.41
C GLU A 238 -22.06 1.47 16.42
N SER A 239 -20.75 1.28 16.21
CA SER A 239 -19.73 1.70 17.17
C SER A 239 -19.24 3.13 16.92
N PRO A 240 -19.47 4.08 17.85
CA PRO A 240 -18.85 5.40 17.79
C PRO A 240 -17.33 5.33 17.85
N PHE A 241 -16.77 4.33 18.53
CA PHE A 241 -15.32 4.12 18.59
C PHE A 241 -14.74 3.79 17.22
N LEU A 242 -15.35 2.87 16.48
CA LEU A 242 -14.86 2.48 15.14
C LEU A 242 -15.12 3.55 14.09
N GLN A 243 -16.10 4.43 14.29
CA GLN A 243 -16.36 5.58 13.41
C GLN A 243 -15.42 6.76 13.65
N ALA A 244 -14.71 6.75 14.77
CA ALA A 244 -13.81 7.82 15.16
C ALA A 244 -12.67 8.01 14.16
N LYS A 245 -12.41 9.27 13.81
CA LYS A 245 -11.28 9.69 12.98
C LYS A 245 -10.31 10.49 13.84
N PHE A 246 -9.07 10.02 13.92
CA PHE A 246 -8.03 10.63 14.74
C PHE A 246 -7.00 11.30 13.83
N TYR A 247 -6.99 12.63 13.83
CA TYR A 247 -6.07 13.41 13.02
C TYR A 247 -4.75 13.66 13.75
N GLN A 248 -3.76 14.23 13.05
CA GLN A 248 -2.45 14.55 13.60
C GLN A 248 -2.52 15.23 14.97
N LYS A 249 -3.43 16.20 15.12
CA LYS A 249 -3.71 16.81 16.41
C LYS A 249 -4.58 15.86 17.25
N GLY A 250 -3.96 15.31 18.28
CA GLY A 250 -4.62 14.40 19.23
C GLY A 250 -4.10 12.96 19.20
N VAL A 251 -3.07 12.68 18.40
CA VAL A 251 -2.35 11.40 18.41
C VAL A 251 -0.87 11.64 18.66
N TYR A 252 -0.34 10.99 19.68
CA TYR A 252 1.05 11.14 20.12
C TYR A 252 1.60 9.79 20.55
N ASP A 253 2.91 9.60 20.45
CA ASP A 253 3.55 8.50 21.17
C ASP A 253 3.97 8.95 22.56
N ALA A 254 3.85 8.07 23.55
CA ALA A 254 4.03 8.43 24.94
C ALA A 254 5.13 7.57 25.59
N GLY A 255 6.12 8.24 26.17
CA GLY A 255 7.06 7.62 27.07
C GLY A 255 6.38 7.29 28.39
N LYS A 256 6.11 6.01 28.66
CA LYS A 256 5.54 5.54 29.93
C LYS A 256 6.58 4.84 30.80
N MET A 257 6.47 5.00 32.12
CA MET A 257 7.28 4.23 33.08
C MET A 257 6.48 3.07 33.70
N ASP A 258 5.16 3.21 33.80
CA ASP A 258 4.26 2.26 34.44
C ASP A 258 2.99 2.03 33.63
N PHE A 259 2.15 1.12 34.11
CA PHE A 259 0.81 0.86 33.58
C PHE A 259 -0.23 1.64 34.39
N PRO A 260 -1.38 2.01 33.78
CA PRO A 260 -2.35 2.83 34.45
C PRO A 260 -3.01 2.09 35.61
N LYS A 261 -3.44 2.85 36.61
CA LYS A 261 -4.29 2.37 37.70
C LYS A 261 -5.65 3.08 37.63
N PRO A 262 -6.77 2.36 37.80
CA PRO A 262 -8.10 2.99 37.80
C PRO A 262 -8.20 4.07 38.89
N ASN A 263 -8.91 5.14 38.57
CA ASN A 263 -9.14 6.32 39.41
C ASN A 263 -7.87 7.06 39.84
N GLN A 264 -6.75 6.88 39.13
CA GLN A 264 -5.49 7.58 39.39
C GLN A 264 -5.02 8.34 38.14
N ARG A 265 -4.16 9.35 38.33
CA ARG A 265 -3.47 10.00 37.23
C ARG A 265 -2.40 9.08 36.66
N TRP A 266 -2.46 8.80 35.37
CA TRP A 266 -1.39 8.11 34.67
C TRP A 266 -0.48 9.14 34.02
N SER A 267 0.82 9.02 34.27
CA SER A 267 1.82 10.02 33.88
C SER A 267 2.79 9.45 32.85
N PHE A 268 3.11 10.27 31.86
CA PHE A 268 4.08 9.99 30.82
C PHE A 268 5.25 10.93 31.02
N TRP A 269 6.47 10.38 30.97
CA TRP A 269 7.69 11.15 31.18
C TRP A 269 7.99 12.04 29.97
N ASN A 270 7.53 11.66 28.78
CA ASN A 270 7.64 12.47 27.60
C ASN A 270 6.59 12.15 26.54
N MET A 271 6.29 13.12 25.68
CA MET A 271 5.38 12.98 24.54
C MET A 271 6.13 13.19 23.23
N PHE A 272 5.86 12.35 22.25
CA PHE A 272 6.53 12.31 20.96
C PHE A 272 5.51 12.41 19.83
N ILE A 273 6.00 12.78 18.65
CA ILE A 273 5.22 12.70 17.43
C ILE A 273 4.84 11.23 17.19
N ALA A 274 3.57 10.98 16.87
CA ALA A 274 3.07 9.64 16.61
C ALA A 274 3.87 8.96 15.49
N SER A 275 4.27 7.71 15.73
CA SER A 275 5.10 6.94 14.83
C SER A 275 4.51 5.55 14.55
N GLU A 276 5.03 4.93 13.49
CA GLU A 276 4.63 3.61 13.06
C GLU A 276 5.54 2.55 13.69
N ILE A 277 4.97 1.50 14.27
CA ILE A 277 5.76 0.45 14.92
C ILE A 277 6.70 -0.30 13.98
N THR A 278 6.37 -0.38 12.69
CA THR A 278 7.15 -1.16 11.72
C THR A 278 8.51 -0.55 11.39
N ASN A 279 8.65 0.77 11.45
CA ASN A 279 9.86 1.50 11.04
C ASN A 279 10.29 2.60 12.01
N ARG A 280 9.48 2.91 13.04
CA ARG A 280 9.65 4.00 14.00
C ARG A 280 9.74 5.39 13.36
N CYS A 281 9.22 5.54 12.15
CA CYS A 281 9.10 6.83 11.47
C CYS A 281 7.81 7.53 11.90
N PRO A 282 7.79 8.87 11.92
CA PRO A 282 6.55 9.62 12.09
C PRO A 282 5.48 9.19 11.09
N ILE A 283 4.23 9.16 11.54
CA ILE A 283 3.09 8.89 10.66
C ILE A 283 3.05 9.95 9.57
N ASP A 284 2.97 9.51 8.32
CA ASP A 284 2.78 10.39 7.16
C ASP A 284 1.32 10.84 7.08
N TRP A 285 1.02 12.00 7.68
CA TRP A 285 -0.30 12.63 7.68
C TRP A 285 -0.74 13.20 6.33
N GLY A 286 0.03 12.99 5.26
CA GLY A 286 -0.26 13.50 3.93
C GLY A 286 0.20 14.96 3.75
N PRO A 287 0.21 15.46 2.52
CA PRO A 287 0.75 16.78 2.19
C PRO A 287 -0.01 17.93 2.89
N ASN A 288 -1.30 17.73 3.18
CA ASN A 288 -2.14 18.73 3.85
C ASN A 288 -2.37 18.41 5.34
N GLY A 289 -1.76 17.34 5.87
CA GLY A 289 -2.01 16.89 7.24
C GLY A 289 -3.45 16.41 7.49
N ASP A 290 -4.18 16.04 6.44
CA ASP A 290 -5.62 15.74 6.44
C ASP A 290 -5.93 14.24 6.46
N ARG A 291 -4.90 13.39 6.46
CA ARG A 291 -5.07 11.96 6.75
C ARG A 291 -5.50 11.75 8.19
N TYR A 292 -6.19 10.64 8.42
CA TYR A 292 -6.62 10.26 9.76
C TYR A 292 -6.35 8.81 10.05
N LEU A 293 -6.09 8.52 11.33
CA LEU A 293 -6.10 7.19 11.87
C LEU A 293 -7.52 6.78 12.26
N GLN A 294 -7.82 5.50 12.11
CA GLN A 294 -9.07 4.92 12.53
C GLN A 294 -8.85 3.44 12.90
N PHE A 295 -9.59 2.98 13.90
CA PHE A 295 -9.64 1.56 14.25
C PHE A 295 -10.69 0.85 13.42
N ASP A 296 -10.34 -0.34 12.96
CA ASP A 296 -11.29 -1.29 12.38
C ASP A 296 -11.38 -2.54 13.26
N ALA A 297 -12.28 -3.45 12.91
CA ALA A 297 -12.41 -4.75 13.56
C ALA A 297 -12.09 -5.87 12.57
N GLU A 298 -11.41 -6.90 13.05
CA GLU A 298 -11.15 -8.13 12.30
C GLU A 298 -11.38 -9.35 13.20
N PHE A 299 -11.80 -10.47 12.60
CA PHE A 299 -11.85 -11.74 13.32
C PHE A 299 -10.43 -12.20 13.67
N GLU A 300 -10.26 -12.66 14.91
CA GLU A 300 -9.04 -13.34 15.31
C GLU A 300 -8.89 -14.67 14.55
N GLY A 301 -7.87 -14.76 13.69
CA GLY A 301 -7.56 -15.99 12.96
C GLY A 301 -6.72 -17.00 13.74
N ASN A 302 -5.89 -16.52 14.68
CA ASN A 302 -4.98 -17.31 15.51
C ASN A 302 -4.98 -16.76 16.93
N ARG A 303 -4.74 -17.61 17.95
CA ARG A 303 -4.75 -17.20 19.36
C ARG A 303 -3.75 -16.06 19.62
N ASN A 304 -4.28 -14.85 19.75
CA ASN A 304 -3.61 -13.60 20.03
C ASN A 304 -4.07 -13.09 21.40
N TYR A 305 -3.11 -12.65 22.21
CA TYR A 305 -3.35 -12.17 23.57
C TYR A 305 -4.02 -10.79 23.58
N SER A 306 -3.98 -10.06 22.47
CA SER A 306 -4.63 -8.75 22.30
C SER A 306 -6.05 -8.81 21.74
N ALA A 307 -6.56 -9.99 21.38
CA ALA A 307 -7.91 -10.08 20.88
C ALA A 307 -8.94 -9.93 22.02
N LEU A 308 -9.97 -9.13 21.77
CA LEU A 308 -11.07 -8.92 22.71
C LEU A 308 -12.15 -9.96 22.51
N GLU A 309 -12.74 -10.40 23.62
CA GLU A 309 -13.85 -11.35 23.62
C GLU A 309 -15.13 -10.70 23.10
N ASP A 310 -15.88 -11.43 22.26
CA ASP A 310 -17.22 -11.03 21.86
C ASP A 310 -18.25 -11.31 22.96
N ASP A 311 -18.71 -10.24 23.58
CA ASP A 311 -19.80 -10.23 24.55
C ASP A 311 -21.00 -9.39 24.09
N LEU A 312 -20.99 -8.89 22.85
CA LEU A 312 -21.99 -7.95 22.33
C LEU A 312 -22.81 -8.54 21.18
N TYR A 313 -22.18 -9.31 20.30
CA TYR A 313 -22.79 -9.88 19.09
C TYR A 313 -22.99 -11.40 19.20
N SER A 314 -22.59 -12.02 20.31
CA SER A 314 -22.75 -13.46 20.59
C SER A 314 -22.20 -14.38 19.50
N THR A 315 -21.16 -13.98 18.77
CA THR A 315 -20.52 -14.80 17.72
C THR A 315 -19.69 -15.96 18.27
N GLY A 316 -19.35 -15.92 19.57
CA GLY A 316 -18.43 -16.87 20.19
C GLY A 316 -17.00 -16.77 19.65
N LYS A 317 -16.65 -15.65 19.00
CA LYS A 317 -15.34 -15.35 18.45
C LYS A 317 -14.64 -14.25 19.25
N ARG A 318 -13.39 -13.98 18.87
CA ARG A 318 -12.59 -12.87 19.39
C ARG A 318 -12.21 -11.96 18.24
N PHE A 319 -11.98 -10.69 18.56
CA PHE A 319 -11.72 -9.65 17.57
C PHE A 319 -10.39 -8.95 17.82
N LEU A 320 -9.68 -8.66 16.73
CA LEU A 320 -8.52 -7.78 16.72
C LEU A 320 -8.94 -6.40 16.21
N PHE A 321 -8.22 -5.38 16.66
CA PHE A 321 -8.48 -4.00 16.32
C PHE A 321 -7.24 -3.36 15.69
N PRO A 322 -7.04 -3.52 14.36
CA PRO A 322 -5.96 -2.85 13.67
C PRO A 322 -6.17 -1.33 13.66
N LEU A 323 -5.06 -0.61 13.82
CA LEU A 323 -4.98 0.83 13.64
C LEU A 323 -4.56 1.13 12.21
N ARG A 324 -5.36 1.90 11.48
CA ARG A 324 -5.18 2.16 10.05
C ARG A 324 -5.18 3.63 9.73
N LEU A 325 -4.42 3.99 8.71
CA LEU A 325 -4.32 5.33 8.16
C LEU A 325 -5.15 5.41 6.88
N TYR A 326 -5.92 6.49 6.75
CA TYR A 326 -6.83 6.78 5.66
C TYR A 326 -6.56 8.18 5.10
N GLU A 327 -6.79 8.36 3.81
CA GLU A 327 -6.90 9.68 3.17
C GLU A 327 -8.16 10.40 3.67
N SER A 328 -8.24 11.71 3.46
CA SER A 328 -9.39 12.53 3.88
C SER A 328 -10.72 12.08 3.26
N ASP A 329 -10.69 11.53 2.05
CA ASP A 329 -11.85 10.93 1.35
C ASP A 329 -12.26 9.53 1.87
N GLY A 330 -11.50 8.96 2.80
CA GLY A 330 -11.73 7.63 3.37
C GLY A 330 -11.10 6.47 2.60
N ARG A 331 -10.31 6.74 1.56
CA ARG A 331 -9.49 5.72 0.92
C ARG A 331 -8.42 5.22 1.89
N PHE A 332 -8.31 3.90 2.01
CA PHE A 332 -7.29 3.26 2.83
C PHE A 332 -5.87 3.58 2.32
N VAL A 333 -4.98 3.96 3.23
CA VAL A 333 -3.55 4.18 2.94
C VAL A 333 -2.74 2.97 3.41
N LYS A 334 -2.80 2.64 4.72
CA LYS A 334 -2.07 1.51 5.29
C LYS A 334 -2.54 1.11 6.67
N THR A 335 -2.13 -0.08 7.10
CA THR A 335 -2.22 -0.51 8.51
C THR A 335 -0.97 -0.04 9.26
N VAL A 336 -1.15 0.80 10.28
CA VAL A 336 -0.08 1.32 11.17
C VAL A 336 0.32 0.27 12.19
N SER A 337 -0.65 -0.44 12.75
CA SER A 337 -0.44 -1.57 13.65
C SER A 337 -1.55 -2.59 13.44
N SER A 338 -1.20 -3.86 13.33
CA SER A 338 -2.13 -4.93 12.98
C SER A 338 -3.01 -5.35 14.16
N PHE A 339 -2.54 -5.13 15.39
CA PHE A 339 -3.27 -5.40 16.62
C PHE A 339 -2.59 -4.67 17.78
N GLY A 340 -3.26 -4.57 18.92
CA GLY A 340 -2.65 -4.00 20.11
C GLY A 340 -3.56 -4.07 21.31
N ASN A 341 -3.07 -3.58 22.44
CA ASN A 341 -3.82 -3.56 23.69
C ASN A 341 -4.23 -2.14 24.04
N PHE A 342 -5.48 -1.95 24.45
CA PHE A 342 -5.98 -0.65 24.89
C PHE A 342 -5.87 -0.50 26.40
N PHE A 343 -5.32 0.62 26.85
CA PHE A 343 -5.13 0.95 28.24
C PHE A 343 -5.58 2.36 28.57
N GLY A 344 -5.88 2.57 29.85
CA GLY A 344 -5.99 3.90 30.45
C GLY A 344 -7.10 4.75 29.85
N PHE A 345 -8.32 4.24 29.72
CA PHE A 345 -9.45 5.07 29.28
C PHE A 345 -9.84 6.06 30.39
N GLY A 346 -9.91 7.35 30.06
CA GLY A 346 -10.38 8.39 30.98
C GLY A 346 -10.15 9.79 30.41
N GLU A 347 -10.96 10.77 30.84
CA GLU A 347 -10.87 12.17 30.37
C GLU A 347 -10.83 12.32 28.83
N GLY A 348 -11.55 11.46 28.11
CA GLY A 348 -11.56 11.43 26.64
C GLY A 348 -10.25 10.95 25.99
N SER A 349 -9.38 10.31 26.78
CA SER A 349 -8.06 9.83 26.38
C SER A 349 -7.95 8.33 26.56
N PHE A 350 -7.12 7.69 25.74
CA PHE A 350 -6.73 6.29 25.90
C PHE A 350 -5.37 6.03 25.23
N VAL A 351 -4.71 4.96 25.63
CA VAL A 351 -3.45 4.51 25.03
C VAL A 351 -3.66 3.20 24.30
N PHE A 352 -3.13 3.10 23.09
CA PHE A 352 -3.05 1.88 22.31
C PHE A 352 -1.60 1.42 22.22
N MET A 353 -1.30 0.24 22.77
CA MET A 353 0.02 -0.37 22.70
C MET A 353 0.13 -1.18 21.41
N GLN A 354 0.82 -0.61 20.41
CA GLN A 354 0.95 -1.19 19.07
C GLN A 354 1.70 -2.53 19.10
N ASP A 355 1.21 -3.51 18.33
CA ASP A 355 1.68 -4.90 18.15
C ASP A 355 2.06 -5.65 19.43
N ALA A 356 1.58 -5.12 20.57
CA ALA A 356 1.61 -5.67 21.90
C ALA A 356 3.00 -6.06 22.49
N LYS A 357 4.10 -5.63 21.86
CA LYS A 357 5.48 -5.74 22.38
C LYS A 357 5.88 -4.66 23.40
N ASN A 358 4.92 -3.84 23.84
CA ASN A 358 5.16 -2.68 24.70
C ASN A 358 6.13 -1.62 24.14
N GLU A 359 6.43 -1.63 22.85
CA GLU A 359 7.46 -0.77 22.25
C GLU A 359 6.96 0.65 21.96
N ILE A 360 5.71 0.78 21.48
CA ILE A 360 5.11 2.08 21.15
C ILE A 360 3.76 2.18 21.84
N ALA A 361 3.62 3.21 22.68
CA ALA A 361 2.40 3.57 23.39
C ALA A 361 1.77 4.78 22.71
N SER A 362 0.83 4.57 21.79
CA SER A 362 0.19 5.67 21.09
C SER A 362 -0.99 6.17 21.91
N LEU A 363 -0.86 7.40 22.41
CA LEU A 363 -1.89 8.15 23.11
C LEU A 363 -2.83 8.79 22.09
N PHE A 364 -4.13 8.57 22.29
CA PHE A 364 -5.21 9.27 21.63
C PHE A 364 -5.88 10.17 22.66
N THR A 365 -5.86 11.48 22.45
CA THR A 365 -6.37 12.45 23.42
C THR A 365 -6.85 13.74 22.76
N LYS A 366 -7.77 14.42 23.43
CA LYS A 366 -8.15 15.80 23.13
C LYS A 366 -7.51 16.83 24.03
N LEU A 367 -6.88 16.38 25.11
CA LEU A 367 -6.21 17.26 26.04
C LEU A 367 -5.04 17.93 25.31
N PRO A 368 -4.71 19.19 25.64
CA PRO A 368 -3.56 19.85 25.08
C PRO A 368 -2.29 19.07 25.48
N VAL A 369 -1.50 18.71 24.46
CA VAL A 369 -0.24 17.99 24.61
C VAL A 369 0.86 18.83 23.96
N GLU A 370 1.98 18.96 24.66
CA GLU A 370 3.22 19.52 24.13
C GLU A 370 4.21 18.38 23.88
N ILE A 371 4.83 18.39 22.70
CA ILE A 371 5.93 17.47 22.37
C ILE A 371 7.14 17.78 23.25
N ASP A 372 7.88 16.74 23.62
CA ASP A 372 9.04 16.84 24.50
C ASP A 372 8.74 17.34 25.93
N LYS A 373 7.48 17.18 26.38
CA LYS A 373 7.03 17.49 27.74
C LYS A 373 6.34 16.29 28.40
N PRO A 374 6.38 16.19 29.75
CA PRO A 374 5.54 15.27 30.49
C PRO A 374 4.05 15.56 30.29
N PHE A 375 3.23 14.52 30.36
CA PHE A 375 1.78 14.62 30.24
C PHE A 375 1.10 13.68 31.26
N SER A 376 -0.08 14.03 31.75
CA SER A 376 -0.86 13.13 32.60
C SER A 376 -2.35 13.42 32.55
N TYR A 377 -3.15 12.37 32.70
CA TYR A 377 -4.60 12.46 32.75
C TYR A 377 -5.17 11.43 33.73
N LYS A 378 -6.39 11.67 34.21
CA LYS A 378 -7.07 10.76 35.12
C LYS A 378 -7.62 9.56 34.35
N VAL A 379 -7.26 8.36 34.80
CA VAL A 379 -7.75 7.10 34.22
C VAL A 379 -8.97 6.64 34.98
N ASP A 380 -10.06 6.33 34.27
CA ASP A 380 -11.25 5.71 34.84
C ASP A 380 -11.16 4.17 34.74
N ARG A 381 -10.65 3.67 33.61
CA ARG A 381 -10.52 2.23 33.33
C ARG A 381 -9.12 1.87 32.85
N ARG A 382 -8.52 0.87 33.49
CA ARG A 382 -7.14 0.43 33.20
C ARG A 382 -6.97 -0.23 31.84
N THR A 383 -7.83 -1.16 31.46
CA THR A 383 -7.73 -1.95 30.22
C THR A 383 -9.12 -2.39 29.80
N VAL A 384 -9.25 -2.82 28.55
CA VAL A 384 -10.45 -3.53 28.05
C VAL A 384 -10.10 -4.97 27.74
N THR A 385 -11.05 -5.87 27.94
CA THR A 385 -10.94 -7.30 27.60
C THR A 385 -12.07 -7.79 26.71
N LYS A 386 -13.15 -7.01 26.62
CA LYS A 386 -14.37 -7.33 25.89
C LYS A 386 -14.69 -6.26 24.87
N ILE A 387 -15.37 -6.61 23.77
CA ILE A 387 -15.69 -5.62 22.74
C ILE A 387 -16.75 -4.62 23.21
N SER A 388 -17.70 -4.98 24.08
CA SER A 388 -18.68 -4.03 24.60
C SER A 388 -18.02 -2.85 25.34
N GLU A 389 -16.89 -3.10 25.99
CA GLU A 389 -16.11 -2.13 26.74
C GLU A 389 -15.40 -1.11 25.84
N LEU A 390 -15.04 -1.52 24.63
CA LEU A 390 -14.36 -0.68 23.63
C LEU A 390 -15.37 0.00 22.71
N LEU A 391 -16.29 -0.76 22.13
CA LEU A 391 -17.17 -0.29 21.07
C LEU A 391 -18.21 0.73 21.54
N THR A 392 -18.55 0.70 22.83
CA THR A 392 -19.45 1.69 23.46
C THR A 392 -18.72 2.94 23.95
N PHE A 393 -17.38 2.91 23.99
CA PHE A 393 -16.60 4.08 24.33
C PHE A 393 -16.82 5.14 23.26
N LYS A 394 -17.18 6.35 23.69
CA LYS A 394 -17.31 7.51 22.81
C LYS A 394 -16.02 8.32 22.91
N PRO A 395 -15.04 8.10 22.02
CA PRO A 395 -13.91 9.00 21.96
C PRO A 395 -14.46 10.39 21.69
N ILE A 396 -14.07 11.35 22.50
CA ILE A 396 -14.48 12.73 22.30
C ILE A 396 -13.73 13.17 21.03
N LEU A 397 -14.43 13.44 19.92
CA LEU A 397 -13.90 13.73 18.56
C LEU A 397 -13.92 15.21 18.21
#